data_AF-A0A960XNE1-F1
#
_entry.id   AF-A0A960XNE1-F1
#
_cell.length_a   1.000
_cell.length_b   1.000
_cell.length_c   1.000
_cell.angle_alpha   90.00
_cell.angle_beta   90.00
_cell.angle_gamma   90.00
#
_symmetry.space_group_name_H-M   'P 1'
#
loop_
_entity.id
_entity.type
_entity.pdbx_description
1 polymer ?
#
loop_
_entity_poly.entity_id
_entity_poly.type
_entity_poly.pdbx_seq_one_letter_code
_entity_poly.pdbx_strand_id
1 'polypeptide(L)' 'MELLSEGLKPFVERELRGAYEENWFEETKRTLGGQQLQMLGTEEAPQWDAAVLLVTMWNHWNDVFRKVLGPAERSLVSE' A
#
# COMPACT_ATOMS: atom_id res chain seq x y z
N MET A 1 -11.05 -12.61 6.00
CA MET A 1 -10.08 -11.51 5.93
C MET A 1 -8.98 -11.73 4.90
N GLU A 2 -8.75 -12.96 4.42
CA GLU A 2 -7.69 -13.22 3.42
C GLU A 2 -8.06 -12.81 1.98
N LEU A 3 -9.34 -12.95 1.62
CA LEU A 3 -9.88 -12.49 0.32
C LEU A 3 -9.72 -10.98 0.06
N LEU A 4 -9.68 -10.17 1.13
CA LEU A 4 -9.49 -8.73 1.01
C LEU A 4 -8.03 -8.40 0.70
N SER A 5 -7.09 -9.07 1.36
CA SER A 5 -5.64 -8.91 1.18
C SER A 5 -5.19 -9.31 -0.23
N GLU A 6 -5.74 -10.39 -0.79
CA GLU A 6 -5.43 -10.82 -2.15
C GLU A 6 -5.92 -9.83 -3.22
N GLY A 7 -7.07 -9.18 -3.00
CA GLY A 7 -7.60 -8.15 -3.90
C GLY A 7 -6.91 -6.79 -3.74
N LEU A 8 -6.45 -6.47 -2.53
CA LEU A 8 -5.80 -5.20 -2.20
C LEU A 8 -4.39 -5.10 -2.76
N LYS A 9 -3.60 -6.18 -2.75
CA LYS A 9 -2.24 -6.18 -3.28
C LYS A 9 -2.12 -5.61 -4.70
N PRO A 10 -2.81 -6.17 -5.74
CA PRO A 10 -2.67 -5.66 -7.10
C PRO A 10 -3.23 -4.24 -7.26
N PHE A 11 -4.19 -3.84 -6.42
CA PHE A 11 -4.70 -2.47 -6.39
C PHE A 11 -3.63 -1.50 -5.87
N VAL A 12 -3.06 -1.77 -4.68
CA VAL A 12 -2.03 -0.92 -4.05
C VAL A 12 -0.81 -0.77 -4.95
N GLU A 13 -0.30 -1.86 -5.53
CA GLU A 13 0.84 -1.80 -6.45
C GLU A 13 0.53 -0.96 -7.70
N ARG A 14 -0.67 -1.11 -8.28
CA ARG A 14 -1.08 -0.34 -9.46
C ARG A 14 -1.13 1.15 -9.16
N GLU A 15 -1.76 1.54 -8.06
CA GLU A 15 -1.90 2.95 -7.70
C GLU A 15 -0.55 3.59 -7.34
N LEU A 16 0.32 2.87 -6.61
CA LEU A 16 1.67 3.34 -6.30
C LEU A 16 2.54 3.48 -7.56
N ARG A 17 2.50 2.50 -8.47
CA ARG A 17 3.21 2.57 -9.75
C ARG A 17 2.66 3.69 -10.64
N GLY A 18 1.36 3.95 -10.61
CA GLY A 18 0.75 5.06 -11.33
C GLY A 18 1.16 6.43 -10.77
N ALA A 19 1.41 6.53 -9.47
CA ALA A 19 1.77 7.78 -8.81
C ALA A 19 3.28 8.08 -8.80
N TYR A 20 4.11 7.03 -8.67
CA TYR A 20 5.55 7.14 -8.42
C TYR A 20 6.42 6.44 -9.47
N GLU A 21 5.80 5.79 -10.47
CA GLU A 21 6.48 5.13 -11.59
C GLU A 21 7.54 4.12 -11.12
N GLU A 22 8.80 4.28 -11.51
CA GLU A 22 9.92 3.41 -11.13
C GLU A 22 10.31 3.57 -9.65
N ASN A 23 9.96 4.69 -9.01
CA ASN A 23 10.33 4.97 -7.61
C ASN A 23 9.30 4.46 -6.59
N TRP A 24 8.23 3.80 -7.05
CA TRP A 24 7.12 3.35 -6.21
C TRP A 24 7.56 2.52 -4.99
N PHE A 25 8.55 1.65 -5.17
CA PHE A 25 9.04 0.78 -4.11
C PHE A 25 9.90 1.55 -3.08
N GLU A 26 10.73 2.48 -3.53
CA GLU A 26 11.51 3.35 -2.64
C GLU A 26 10.61 4.29 -1.83
N GLU A 27 9.60 4.89 -2.46
CA GLU A 27 8.63 5.74 -1.78
C GLU A 27 7.83 4.96 -0.73
N THR A 28 7.44 3.73 -1.05
CA THR A 28 6.78 2.83 -0.09
C THR A 28 7.70 2.56 1.11
N LYS A 29 8.95 2.17 0.86
CA LYS A 29 9.94 1.90 1.93
C LYS A 29 10.17 3.10 2.84
N ARG A 30 10.19 4.33 2.28
CA ARG A 30 10.42 5.57 3.05
C ARG A 30 9.32 5.86 4.07
N THR A 31 8.09 5.41 3.82
CA THR A 31 6.96 5.65 4.73
C THR A 31 6.75 4.53 5.75
N LEU A 32 7.34 3.36 5.53
CA LEU A 32 7.21 2.21 6.43
C LEU A 32 8.18 2.26 7.62
N GLY A 33 7.71 1.78 8.77
CA GLY A 33 8.53 1.59 9.97
C GLY A 33 9.39 0.33 9.89
N GLY A 34 10.39 0.21 10.79
CA GLY A 34 11.41 -0.83 10.72
C GLY A 34 10.89 -2.27 10.66
N GLN A 35 9.78 -2.59 11.34
CA GLN A 35 9.19 -3.93 11.30
C GLN A 35 8.50 -4.20 9.96
N GLN A 36 7.74 -3.23 9.43
CA GLN A 36 7.08 -3.33 8.13
C GLN A 36 8.07 -3.34 6.97
N LEU A 37 9.18 -2.61 7.11
CA LEU A 37 10.26 -2.58 6.12
C LEU A 37 10.92 -3.96 5.96
N GLN A 38 11.10 -4.70 7.07
CA GLN A 38 11.61 -6.07 7.04
C GLN A 38 10.62 -7.04 6.39
N MET A 39 9.32 -6.76 6.49
CA MET A 39 8.26 -7.59 5.95
C MET A 39 7.99 -7.34 4.46
N LEU A 40 8.29 -6.15 3.92
CA LEU A 40 7.99 -5.78 2.53
C LEU A 40 8.80 -6.58 1.49
N GLY A 41 9.98 -7.09 1.83
CA GLY A 41 10.83 -7.84 0.88
C GLY A 41 11.58 -6.95 -0.12
N THR A 42 11.66 -7.37 -1.38
CA THR A 42 12.38 -6.65 -2.47
C THR A 42 11.41 -6.18 -3.56
N GLU A 43 11.85 -5.24 -4.41
CA GLU A 43 11.01 -4.74 -5.50
C GLU A 43 10.59 -5.85 -6.49
N GLU A 44 11.48 -6.82 -6.72
CA GLU A 44 11.24 -7.97 -7.60
C GLU A 44 10.27 -8.99 -6.99
N ALA A 45 10.19 -9.04 -5.66
CA ALA A 45 9.34 -9.98 -4.92
C ALA A 45 8.77 -9.32 -3.65
N PRO A 46 7.84 -8.36 -3.79
CA PRO A 46 7.28 -7.65 -2.66
C PRO A 46 6.35 -8.56 -1.87
N GLN A 47 6.67 -8.70 -0.59
CA GLN A 47 5.89 -9.43 0.41
C GLN A 47 4.92 -8.47 1.06
N TRP A 48 3.70 -8.47 0.54
CA TRP A 48 2.60 -7.70 1.08
C TRP A 48 1.81 -8.57 2.05
N ASP A 49 1.99 -8.32 3.34
CA ASP A 49 1.02 -8.76 4.33
C ASP A 49 -0.11 -7.72 4.49
N ALA A 50 -1.18 -8.11 5.16
CA ALA A 50 -2.33 -7.23 5.38
C ALA A 50 -1.96 -5.94 6.14
N ALA A 51 -1.03 -6.01 7.10
CA ALA A 51 -0.62 -4.86 7.90
C ALA A 51 0.21 -3.86 7.07
N VAL A 52 1.16 -4.34 6.27
CA VAL A 52 1.98 -3.53 5.37
C VAL A 52 1.10 -2.86 4.32
N LEU A 53 0.11 -3.57 3.76
CA LEU A 53 -0.86 -2.98 2.81
C LEU A 53 -1.65 -1.84 3.45
N LEU A 54 -2.24 -2.05 4.62
CA LEU A 54 -3.04 -1.03 5.31
C LEU A 54 -2.22 0.20 5.69
N VAL A 55 -1.01 0.00 6.24
CA VAL A 55 -0.11 1.11 6.60
C VAL A 55 0.31 1.88 5.34
N THR A 56 0.63 1.18 4.25
CA THR A 56 0.99 1.82 2.98
C THR A 56 -0.17 2.65 2.43
N MET A 57 -1.39 2.10 2.44
CA MET A 57 -2.59 2.84 2.03
C MET A 57 -2.83 4.08 2.88
N TRP A 58 -2.63 3.97 4.20
CA TRP A 58 -2.77 5.09 5.12
C TRP A 58 -1.73 6.18 4.85
N ASN A 59 -0.45 5.81 4.72
CA ASN A 59 0.65 6.74 4.52
C ASN A 59 0.54 7.50 3.19
N HIS A 60 0.18 6.79 2.12
CA HIS A 60 0.01 7.36 0.79
C HIS A 60 -1.45 7.80 0.52
N TRP A 61 -2.28 7.91 1.56
CA TRP A 61 -3.70 8.21 1.39
C TRP A 61 -3.91 9.54 0.66
N ASN A 62 -3.28 10.63 1.10
CA ASN A 62 -3.53 11.94 0.50
C ASN A 62 -2.91 12.08 -0.89
N ASP A 63 -1.77 11.45 -1.14
CA ASP A 63 -0.98 11.64 -2.36
C ASP A 63 -1.41 10.70 -3.49
N VAL A 64 -1.85 9.48 -3.15
CA VAL A 64 -2.18 8.41 -4.08
C VAL A 64 -3.66 8.06 -3.97
N PHE A 65 -4.08 7.49 -2.85
CA PHE A 65 -5.37 6.79 -2.78
C PHE A 65 -6.59 7.71 -2.75
N ARG A 66 -6.49 8.92 -2.21
CA ARG A 66 -7.59 9.91 -2.15
C ARG A 66 -8.09 10.33 -3.53
N LYS A 67 -7.27 10.17 -4.57
CA LYS A 67 -7.64 10.49 -5.96
C LYS A 67 -8.52 9.41 -6.59
N VAL A 68 -8.50 8.21 -6.04
CA VAL A 68 -9.11 7.01 -6.63
C VAL A 68 -10.18 6.40 -5.73
N LEU A 69 -9.95 6.41 -4.41
CA LEU A 69 -10.84 5.91 -3.38
C LEU A 69 -11.68 7.04 -2.78
N GLY A 70 -12.97 6.78 -2.62
CA GLY A 70 -13.93 7.69 -2.01
C GLY A 70 -13.95 7.61 -0.48
N PRO A 71 -14.86 8.37 0.17
CA PRO A 71 -15.04 8.34 1.62
C PRO A 71 -15.45 6.96 2.17
N ALA A 72 -16.16 6.16 1.36
CA ALA A 72 -16.66 4.85 1.75
C ALA A 72 -15.52 3.83 1.93
N GLU A 73 -14.53 3.83 1.04
CA GLU A 73 -13.37 2.95 1.16
C GLU A 73 -12.39 3.38 2.26
N ARG A 74 -12.43 4.66 2.69
CA ARG A 74 -11.63 5.15 3.81
C ARG A 74 -12.05 4.52 5.15
N SER A 75 -13.35 4.32 5.36
CA SER A 75 -13.87 3.67 6.57
C SER A 75 -13.38 2.23 6.70
N LEU A 76 -13.21 1.51 5.58
CA LEU A 76 -12.67 0.13 5.57
C LEU A 76 -11.20 0.04 6.01
N VAL A 77 -10.43 1.13 5.86
CA VAL A 77 -9.02 1.19 6.30
C VAL A 77 -8.91 1.61 7.78
N SER A 78 -10.00 2.11 8.38
CA SER A 78 -10.03 2.64 9.74
C SER A 78 -10.78 1.76 10.77
N GLU A 79 -11.32 0.61 10.36
CA GLU A 79 -11.99 -0.36 11.25
C GLU A 79 -11.07 -1.48 11.75
#